data_AF-A0A0R1IXY2-F1
#
_entry.id   AF-A0A0R1IXY2-F1
#
_cell.length_a   1.000
_cell.length_b   1.000
_cell.length_c   1.000
_cell.angle_alpha   90.00
_cell.angle_beta   90.00
_cell.angle_gamma   90.00
#
_symmetry.space_group_name_H-M   'P 1'
#
loop_
_entity.id
_entity.type
_entity.pdbx_description
1 polymer ?
#
loop_
_entity_poly.entity_id
_entity_poly.type
_entity_poly.pdbx_seq_one_letter_code
_entity_poly.pdbx_strand_id
1 'polypeptide(L)'
;MHSFKLISTGGIIYLIVLVLVLSVFFRSLDWLRNPDLDFSPLKSNFMYYRNPDWWQLIVIYLIKGFFTILWLLLLVIPGYIKICSYSQTYFIYKDVQARGDGDKYTFTDYITKSRQLMDGNKWRYFVLQLSYIGWYFLGYITFGIALIWVIPYVCMTNANFYKDLVEQNPDVI
;
A
#
# COMPACT_ATOMS: atom_id res chain seq x y z
N MET A 1 37.44 14.63 0.15
CA MET A 1 36.92 13.25 0.06
C MET A 1 36.47 12.83 1.46
N HIS A 2 35.17 12.95 1.77
CA HIS A 2 34.42 12.53 2.98
C HIS A 2 33.11 13.34 2.91
N SER A 3 31.88 12.85 3.02
CA SER A 3 31.31 11.53 3.26
C SER A 3 29.90 11.58 2.66
N PHE A 4 29.53 10.57 1.87
CA PHE A 4 28.17 10.32 1.40
C PHE A 4 27.30 9.86 2.58
N LYS A 5 26.93 10.77 3.50
CA LYS A 5 25.91 10.48 4.53
C LYS A 5 24.53 10.76 3.94
N LEU A 6 24.13 9.95 2.95
CA LEU A 6 22.88 10.20 2.20
C LEU A 6 21.64 9.52 2.82
N ILE A 7 21.79 8.86 3.97
CA ILE A 7 20.64 8.26 4.67
C ILE A 7 20.63 8.78 6.10
N SER A 8 19.71 9.71 6.38
CA SER A 8 19.44 10.15 7.75
C SER A 8 18.84 8.99 8.54
N THR A 9 19.10 8.92 9.85
CA THR A 9 18.50 7.91 10.75
C THR A 9 16.98 7.85 10.62
N GLY A 10 16.34 9.00 10.35
CA GLY A 10 14.90 9.08 10.07
C GLY A 10 14.46 8.36 8.78
N GLY A 11 15.28 8.40 7.73
CA GLY A 11 14.99 7.68 6.48
C GLY A 11 14.98 6.16 6.66
N ILE A 12 15.89 5.64 7.48
CA ILE A 12 15.93 4.20 7.81
C ILE A 12 14.69 3.79 8.58
N ILE A 13 14.32 4.56 9.61
CA ILE A 13 13.12 4.30 10.41
C ILE A 13 11.88 4.31 9.50
N TYR A 14 11.78 5.27 8.58
CA TYR A 14 10.68 5.34 7.63
C TYR A 14 10.56 4.08 6.76
N LEU A 15 11.67 3.59 6.22
CA LEU A 15 11.69 2.36 5.41
C LEU A 15 11.28 1.13 6.22
N ILE A 16 11.73 1.03 7.47
CA ILE A 16 11.31 -0.06 8.39
C ILE A 16 9.81 0.00 8.63
N VAL A 17 9.27 1.18 8.93
CA VAL A 17 7.82 1.38 9.15
C VAL A 17 7.04 1.06 7.88
N LEU A 18 7.50 1.48 6.70
CA LEU A 18 6.87 1.17 5.42
C LEU A 18 6.74 -0.35 5.20
N VAL A 19 7.82 -1.09 5.44
CA VAL A 19 7.86 -2.57 5.36
C VAL A 19 6.84 -3.18 6.31
N LEU A 20 6.80 -2.75 7.56
CA LEU A 20 5.83 -3.24 8.53
C LEU A 20 4.39 -2.95 8.11
N VAL A 21 4.11 -1.73 7.63
CA VAL A 21 2.77 -1.33 7.17
C VAL A 21 2.33 -2.18 5.97
N LEU A 22 3.17 -2.35 4.95
CA LEU A 22 2.85 -3.18 3.78
C LEU A 22 2.54 -4.63 4.17
N SER A 23 3.24 -5.15 5.16
CA SER A 23 2.97 -6.50 5.71
C SER A 23 1.59 -6.60 6.33
N VAL A 24 1.17 -5.59 7.10
CA VAL A 24 -0.17 -5.54 7.69
C VAL A 24 -1.23 -5.43 6.60
N PHE A 25 -1.01 -4.62 5.56
CA PHE A 25 -1.91 -4.56 4.39
C PHE A 25 -2.05 -5.92 3.71
N PHE A 26 -0.94 -6.60 3.43
CA PHE A 26 -0.95 -7.93 2.81
C PHE A 26 -1.62 -8.98 3.68
N ARG A 27 -1.39 -8.91 5.00
CA ARG A 27 -2.01 -9.83 5.95
C ARG A 27 -3.51 -9.59 6.08
N SER A 28 -3.95 -8.33 6.00
CA SER A 28 -5.38 -7.97 6.00
C SER A 28 -6.11 -8.61 4.82
N LEU A 29 -5.49 -8.58 3.63
CA LEU A 29 -6.06 -9.25 2.45
C LEU A 29 -6.09 -10.77 2.59
N ASP A 30 -5.05 -11.39 3.16
CA ASP A 30 -5.03 -12.84 3.37
C ASP A 30 -6.08 -13.27 4.39
N TRP A 31 -6.23 -12.54 5.50
CA TRP A 31 -7.25 -12.83 6.50
C TRP A 31 -8.67 -12.68 5.96
N LEU A 32 -8.90 -11.70 5.09
CA LEU A 32 -10.19 -11.54 4.40
C LEU A 32 -10.52 -12.73 3.47
N ARG A 33 -9.49 -13.39 2.93
CA ARG A 33 -9.64 -14.57 2.06
C ARG A 33 -9.70 -15.88 2.86
N ASN A 34 -9.01 -15.95 3.98
CA ASN A 34 -8.98 -17.11 4.87
C ASN A 34 -8.98 -16.64 6.35
N PRO A 35 -10.17 -16.55 6.97
CA PRO A 35 -10.31 -16.08 8.36
C PRO A 35 -9.63 -16.97 9.41
N ASP A 36 -9.41 -18.25 9.08
CA ASP A 36 -8.84 -19.26 9.99
C ASP A 36 -7.30 -19.26 9.98
N LEU A 37 -6.66 -18.29 9.33
CA LEU A 37 -5.20 -18.16 9.28
C LEU A 37 -4.61 -17.96 10.68
N ASP A 38 -3.72 -18.88 11.08
CA ASP A 38 -3.00 -18.82 12.36
C ASP A 38 -2.29 -17.46 12.57
N PHE A 39 -2.59 -16.80 13.68
CA PHE A 39 -2.10 -15.47 14.01
C PHE A 39 -0.80 -15.56 14.80
N SER A 40 0.32 -15.66 14.08
CA SER A 40 1.65 -15.47 14.66
C SER A 40 2.22 -14.10 14.23
N PRO A 41 2.20 -13.05 15.08
CA PRO A 41 2.57 -11.69 14.70
C PRO A 41 3.95 -11.55 14.05
N LEU A 42 4.99 -12.13 14.67
CA LEU A 42 6.37 -12.00 14.18
C LEU A 42 6.56 -12.78 12.87
N LYS A 43 6.25 -14.07 12.88
CA LYS A 43 6.43 -14.94 11.70
C LYS A 43 5.62 -14.46 10.48
N SER A 44 4.39 -13.96 10.71
CA SER A 44 3.50 -13.52 9.63
C SER A 44 3.94 -12.21 9.02
N ASN A 45 4.43 -11.26 9.82
CA ASN A 45 4.90 -9.97 9.31
C ASN A 45 6.16 -10.11 8.43
N PHE A 46 7.06 -11.05 8.74
CA PHE A 46 8.28 -11.25 7.94
C PHE A 46 8.11 -12.25 6.79
N MET A 47 6.97 -12.91 6.67
CA MET A 47 6.76 -13.97 5.67
C MET A 47 6.95 -13.47 4.24
N TYR A 48 6.45 -12.28 3.91
CA TYR A 48 6.53 -11.71 2.56
C TYR A 48 7.96 -11.28 2.18
N TYR A 49 8.83 -11.03 3.16
CA TYR A 49 10.24 -10.67 2.93
C TYR A 49 11.16 -11.87 2.83
N ARG A 50 10.65 -13.09 2.98
CA ARG A 50 11.43 -14.32 2.74
C ARG A 50 11.54 -14.66 1.26
N ASN A 51 10.66 -14.13 0.42
CA ASN A 51 10.78 -14.24 -1.03
C ASN A 51 12.02 -13.42 -1.48
N PRO A 52 12.94 -13.98 -2.30
CA PRO A 52 14.12 -13.25 -2.78
C PRO A 52 13.81 -11.91 -3.45
N ASP A 53 12.60 -11.75 -4.01
CA ASP A 53 12.18 -10.59 -4.78
C ASP A 53 11.51 -9.47 -3.97
N TRP A 54 11.59 -9.53 -2.64
CA TRP A 54 10.98 -8.52 -1.76
C TRP A 54 11.47 -7.08 -2.02
N TRP A 55 12.69 -6.91 -2.53
CA TRP A 55 13.28 -5.62 -2.89
C TRP A 55 12.49 -4.88 -3.97
N GLN A 56 11.74 -5.61 -4.80
CA GLN A 56 10.88 -5.05 -5.85
C GLN A 56 9.83 -4.10 -5.26
N LEU A 57 9.34 -4.35 -4.04
CA LEU A 57 8.40 -3.47 -3.33
C LEU A 57 8.99 -2.08 -3.09
N ILE A 58 10.28 -2.02 -2.75
CA ILE A 58 10.99 -0.75 -2.54
C ILE A 58 11.11 0.00 -3.86
N VAL A 59 11.46 -0.70 -4.94
CA VAL A 59 11.58 -0.09 -6.27
C VAL A 59 10.24 0.45 -6.75
N ILE A 60 9.16 -0.32 -6.60
CA ILE A 60 7.79 0.12 -6.89
C ILE A 60 7.42 1.35 -6.06
N TYR A 61 7.77 1.37 -4.76
CA TYR A 61 7.56 2.53 -3.90
C TYR A 61 8.28 3.78 -4.42
N LEU A 62 9.54 3.65 -4.80
CA LEU A 62 10.33 4.77 -5.34
C LEU A 62 9.77 5.29 -6.67
N ILE A 63 9.42 4.40 -7.61
CA ILE A 63 8.85 4.77 -8.92
C ILE A 63 7.48 5.45 -8.74
N LYS A 64 6.60 4.86 -7.93
CA LYS A 64 5.28 5.43 -7.62
C LYS A 64 5.42 6.79 -6.95
N GLY A 65 6.35 6.93 -5.99
CA GLY A 65 6.65 8.18 -5.30
C GLY A 65 7.14 9.25 -6.27
N PHE A 66 8.09 8.91 -7.15
CA PHE A 66 8.59 9.80 -8.19
C PHE A 66 7.47 10.33 -9.09
N PHE A 67 6.61 9.46 -9.64
CA PHE A 67 5.48 9.91 -10.45
C PHE A 67 4.51 10.79 -9.65
N THR A 68 4.24 10.45 -8.39
CA THR A 68 3.35 11.23 -7.54
C THR A 68 3.89 12.65 -7.32
N ILE A 69 5.19 12.78 -7.04
CA ILE A 69 5.84 14.08 -6.87
C ILE A 69 5.76 14.89 -8.15
N LEU A 70 6.03 14.29 -9.32
CA LEU A 70 5.90 15.00 -10.61
C LEU A 70 4.49 15.57 -10.81
N TRP A 71 3.45 14.82 -10.48
CA TRP A 71 2.07 15.30 -10.60
C TRP A 71 1.73 16.39 -9.59
N LEU A 72 2.21 16.27 -8.35
CA LEU A 72 2.03 17.31 -7.31
C LEU A 72 2.76 18.61 -7.65
N LEU A 73 3.95 18.52 -8.28
CA LEU A 73 4.72 19.67 -8.73
C LEU A 73 4.01 20.46 -9.83
N LEU A 74 3.29 19.77 -10.72
CA LEU A 74 2.47 20.43 -11.73
C LEU A 74 1.29 21.15 -11.08
N LEU A 75 0.45 20.42 -10.33
CA LEU A 75 -0.76 20.93 -9.70
C LEU A 75 -1.20 20.02 -8.55
N VAL A 76 -1.67 20.61 -7.45
CA VAL A 76 -2.06 19.87 -6.23
C VAL A 76 -3.24 18.92 -6.48
N ILE A 77 -4.31 19.40 -7.12
CA ILE A 77 -5.55 18.62 -7.35
C ILE A 77 -5.29 17.36 -8.20
N PRO A 78 -4.72 17.44 -9.42
CA PRO A 78 -4.43 16.24 -10.20
C PRO A 78 -3.34 15.38 -9.55
N GLY A 79 -2.41 15.96 -8.79
CA GLY A 79 -1.48 15.20 -7.94
C GLY A 79 -2.21 14.26 -6.99
N TYR A 80 -3.21 14.76 -6.27
CA TYR A 80 -4.02 13.94 -5.37
C TYR A 80 -4.82 12.86 -6.12
N ILE A 81 -5.41 13.18 -7.27
CA ILE A 81 -6.11 12.19 -8.11
C ILE A 81 -5.17 11.03 -8.50
N LYS A 82 -3.89 11.32 -8.76
CA LYS A 82 -2.89 10.28 -9.07
C LYS A 82 -2.49 9.45 -7.86
N ILE A 83 -2.42 10.05 -6.66
CA ILE A 83 -2.28 9.30 -5.41
C ILE A 83 -3.40 8.26 -5.29
N CYS A 84 -4.66 8.66 -5.50
CA CYS A 84 -5.79 7.73 -5.48
C CYS A 84 -5.66 6.66 -6.58
N SER A 85 -5.24 7.06 -7.78
CA SER A 85 -5.09 6.13 -8.93
C SER A 85 -4.02 5.06 -8.68
N TYR A 86 -3.00 5.36 -7.89
CA TYR A 86 -1.88 4.43 -7.59
C TYR A 86 -2.09 3.69 -6.26
N SER A 87 -3.25 3.80 -5.63
CA SER A 87 -3.51 3.25 -4.30
C SER A 87 -3.38 1.72 -4.23
N GLN A 88 -3.75 1.02 -5.30
CA GLN A 88 -3.88 -0.44 -5.32
C GLN A 88 -2.60 -1.17 -5.75
N THR A 89 -1.55 -0.44 -6.14
CA THR A 89 -0.30 -0.99 -6.69
C THR A 89 0.29 -2.14 -5.86
N TYR A 90 0.32 -2.04 -4.53
CA TYR A 90 0.91 -3.08 -3.68
C TYR A 90 0.04 -4.33 -3.58
N PHE A 91 -1.28 -4.18 -3.54
CA PHE A 91 -2.18 -5.33 -3.54
C PHE A 91 -2.11 -6.10 -4.86
N ILE A 92 -2.01 -5.39 -5.98
CA ILE A 92 -1.79 -5.99 -7.30
C ILE A 92 -0.46 -6.75 -7.32
N TYR A 93 0.62 -6.14 -6.81
CA TYR A 93 1.91 -6.82 -6.67
C TYR A 93 1.78 -8.12 -5.89
N LYS A 94 1.12 -8.08 -4.73
CA LYS A 94 0.90 -9.28 -3.91
C LYS A 94 0.14 -10.37 -4.68
N ASP A 95 -0.91 -10.02 -5.41
CA ASP A 95 -1.72 -11.00 -6.15
C ASP A 95 -0.95 -11.60 -7.34
N VAL A 96 -0.24 -10.78 -8.10
CA VAL A 96 0.61 -11.26 -9.21
C VAL A 96 1.69 -12.21 -8.68
N GLN A 97 2.32 -11.87 -7.54
CA GLN A 97 3.33 -12.75 -6.94
C GLN A 97 2.75 -14.04 -6.37
N ALA A 98 1.53 -13.99 -5.80
CA ALA A 98 0.84 -15.19 -5.33
C ALA A 98 0.48 -16.15 -6.48
N ARG A 99 0.28 -15.63 -7.70
CA ARG A 99 0.04 -16.43 -8.91
C ARG A 99 1.33 -16.95 -9.56
N GLY A 100 2.50 -16.47 -9.15
CA GLY A 100 3.79 -16.82 -9.77
C GLY A 100 4.04 -16.13 -11.11
N ASP A 101 3.33 -15.03 -11.40
CA ASP A 101 3.44 -14.30 -12.66
C ASP A 101 4.39 -13.09 -12.61
N GLY A 102 5.13 -12.91 -11.50
CA GLY A 102 5.99 -11.75 -11.27
C GLY A 102 6.97 -11.44 -12.41
N ASP A 103 7.55 -12.47 -13.02
CA ASP A 103 8.53 -12.33 -14.12
C ASP A 103 7.92 -11.73 -15.41
N LYS A 104 6.60 -11.74 -15.54
CA LYS A 104 5.88 -11.20 -16.70
C LYS A 104 5.55 -9.72 -16.55
N TYR A 105 5.79 -9.13 -15.38
CA TYR A 105 5.41 -7.75 -15.05
C TYR A 105 6.64 -6.87 -14.84
N THR A 106 6.64 -5.72 -15.49
CA THR A 106 7.57 -4.63 -15.17
C THR A 106 7.09 -3.85 -13.95
N PHE A 107 7.99 -3.13 -13.27
CA PHE A 107 7.63 -2.33 -12.08
C PHE A 107 6.52 -1.30 -12.34
N THR A 108 6.46 -0.76 -13.55
CA THR A 108 5.42 0.19 -13.96
C THR A 108 4.08 -0.46 -14.24
N ASP A 109 4.04 -1.77 -14.54
CA ASP A 109 2.79 -2.47 -14.84
C ASP A 109 1.88 -2.52 -13.62
N TYR A 110 2.43 -2.72 -12.42
CA TYR A 110 1.66 -2.67 -11.17
C TYR A 110 0.97 -1.31 -10.97
N ILE A 111 1.63 -0.22 -11.38
CA ILE A 111 1.07 1.14 -11.29
C ILE A 111 0.00 1.32 -12.38
N THR A 112 0.25 0.84 -13.59
CA THR A 112 -0.70 0.88 -14.71
C THR A 112 -1.98 0.11 -14.39
N LYS A 113 -1.85 -1.12 -13.88
CA LYS A 113 -2.96 -1.95 -13.42
C LYS A 113 -3.74 -1.26 -12.30
N SER A 114 -3.06 -0.63 -11.33
CA SER A 114 -3.74 0.16 -10.30
C SER A 114 -4.57 1.30 -10.90
N ARG A 115 -4.06 1.99 -11.92
CA ARG A 115 -4.80 3.08 -12.59
C ARG A 115 -6.05 2.56 -13.29
N GLN A 116 -5.93 1.41 -13.96
CA GLN A 116 -7.05 0.75 -14.65
C GLN A 116 -8.11 0.31 -13.64
N LEU A 117 -7.69 -0.39 -12.58
CA LEU A 117 -8.58 -0.87 -11.53
C LEU A 117 -9.30 0.28 -10.79
N MET A 118 -8.61 1.41 -10.63
CA MET A 118 -9.16 2.62 -10.00
C MET A 118 -10.01 3.47 -10.93
N ASP A 119 -10.19 3.10 -12.19
CA ASP A 119 -11.04 3.88 -13.09
C ASP A 119 -12.50 3.84 -12.65
N GLY A 120 -13.19 4.98 -12.72
CA GLY A 120 -14.51 5.17 -12.08
C GLY A 120 -14.55 5.14 -10.54
N ASN A 121 -13.52 4.63 -9.87
CA ASN A 121 -13.53 4.36 -8.42
C ASN A 121 -12.72 5.36 -7.56
N LYS A 122 -12.03 6.33 -8.18
CA LYS A 122 -11.18 7.31 -7.48
C LYS A 122 -11.95 8.14 -6.45
N TRP A 123 -13.19 8.52 -6.77
CA TRP A 123 -14.04 9.29 -5.85
C TRP A 123 -14.48 8.46 -4.63
N ARG A 124 -14.89 7.21 -4.84
CA ARG A 124 -15.22 6.28 -3.74
C ARG A 124 -14.03 6.11 -2.79
N TYR A 125 -12.84 5.92 -3.35
CA TYR A 125 -11.61 5.82 -2.56
C TYR A 125 -11.30 7.11 -1.81
N PHE A 126 -11.47 8.28 -2.44
CA PHE A 126 -11.25 9.57 -1.77
C PHE A 126 -12.18 9.76 -0.56
N VAL A 127 -13.48 9.52 -0.73
CA VAL A 127 -14.45 9.59 0.37
C VAL A 127 -14.09 8.60 1.48
N LEU A 128 -13.64 7.39 1.11
CA LEU A 128 -13.15 6.42 2.07
C LEU A 128 -11.96 6.96 2.89
N GLN A 129 -10.97 7.59 2.24
CA GLN A 129 -9.85 8.20 2.95
C GLN A 129 -10.28 9.37 3.85
N LEU A 130 -11.24 10.19 3.43
CA LEU A 130 -11.80 11.27 4.25
C LEU A 130 -12.45 10.74 5.52
N SER A 131 -13.09 9.57 5.47
CA SER A 131 -13.71 8.93 6.64
C SER A 131 -12.70 8.63 7.76
N TYR A 132 -11.40 8.49 7.44
CA TYR A 132 -10.34 8.22 8.40
C TYR A 132 -9.83 9.47 9.14
N ILE A 133 -10.12 10.68 8.66
CA ILE A 133 -9.57 11.92 9.24
C ILE A 133 -9.96 12.06 10.72
N GLY A 134 -11.21 11.78 11.07
CA GLY A 134 -11.66 11.82 12.47
C GLY A 134 -10.92 10.81 13.36
N TRP A 135 -10.65 9.62 12.84
CA TRP A 135 -9.91 8.58 13.56
C TRP A 135 -8.43 8.93 13.76
N TYR A 136 -7.80 9.54 12.76
CA TYR A 136 -6.43 10.03 12.90
C TYR A 136 -6.33 11.22 13.85
N PHE A 137 -7.33 12.11 13.85
CA PHE A 137 -7.43 13.19 14.82
C PHE A 137 -7.57 12.66 16.26
N LEU A 138 -8.39 11.63 16.47
CA LEU A 138 -8.46 10.92 17.76
C LEU A 138 -7.12 10.27 18.14
N GLY A 139 -6.43 9.68 17.16
CA GLY A 139 -5.06 9.20 17.31
C GLY A 139 -4.11 10.28 17.84
N TYR A 140 -4.18 11.49 17.29
CA TYR A 140 -3.36 12.61 17.74
C TYR A 140 -3.67 13.03 19.19
N ILE A 141 -4.96 13.17 19.55
CA ILE A 141 -5.39 13.56 20.91
C ILE A 141 -4.94 12.53 21.95
N THR A 142 -4.95 11.25 21.60
CA THR A 142 -4.58 10.15 22.49
C THR A 142 -3.09 9.80 22.46
N PHE A 143 -2.24 10.67 21.90
CA PHE A 143 -0.80 10.45 21.73
C PHE A 143 -0.46 9.10 21.04
N GLY A 144 -1.28 8.71 20.07
CA GLY A 144 -1.10 7.50 19.28
C GLY A 144 -1.77 6.25 19.85
N ILE A 145 -2.35 6.28 21.06
CA ILE A 145 -2.98 5.11 21.67
C ILE A 145 -4.15 4.61 20.81
N ALA A 146 -5.02 5.50 20.33
CA ALA A 146 -6.13 5.09 19.47
C ALA A 146 -5.68 4.46 18.14
N LEU A 147 -4.45 4.76 17.68
CA LEU A 147 -3.93 4.21 16.42
C LEU A 147 -3.73 2.70 16.47
N ILE A 148 -3.60 2.10 17.66
CA ILE A 148 -3.50 0.65 17.84
C ILE A 148 -4.73 -0.06 17.25
N TRP A 149 -5.93 0.52 17.39
CA TRP A 149 -7.16 -0.02 16.83
C TRP A 149 -7.51 0.57 15.45
N VAL A 150 -7.16 1.83 15.20
CA VAL A 150 -7.47 2.49 13.94
C VAL A 150 -6.66 1.90 12.78
N ILE A 151 -5.37 1.58 12.96
CA ILE A 151 -4.54 1.01 11.91
C ILE A 151 -5.11 -0.31 11.33
N PRO A 152 -5.42 -1.35 12.13
CA PRO A 152 -5.97 -2.58 11.60
C PRO A 152 -7.34 -2.37 10.93
N TYR A 153 -8.18 -1.48 11.47
CA TYR A 153 -9.44 -1.09 10.83
C TYR A 153 -9.21 -0.47 9.44
N VAL A 154 -8.27 0.47 9.32
CA VAL A 154 -7.91 1.10 8.04
C VAL A 154 -7.37 0.06 7.05
N CYS A 155 -6.44 -0.80 7.48
CA CYS A 155 -5.87 -1.85 6.62
C CYS A 155 -6.95 -2.82 6.11
N MET A 156 -7.86 -3.26 6.99
CA MET A 156 -8.98 -4.13 6.62
C MET A 156 -9.96 -3.47 5.66
N THR A 157 -10.28 -2.21 5.89
CA THR A 157 -11.23 -1.48 5.05
C THR A 157 -10.65 -1.24 3.66
N ASN A 158 -9.36 -0.92 3.55
CA ASN A 158 -8.68 -0.80 2.26
C ASN A 158 -8.50 -2.16 1.55
N ALA A 159 -8.24 -3.24 2.29
CA ALA A 159 -8.19 -4.59 1.70
C ALA A 159 -9.55 -5.04 1.16
N ASN A 160 -10.64 -4.73 1.87
CA ASN A 160 -12.00 -4.94 1.39
C ASN A 160 -12.30 -4.09 0.15
N PHE A 161 -11.88 -2.82 0.14
CA PHE A 161 -12.03 -1.98 -1.04
C PHE A 161 -11.30 -2.56 -2.26
N TYR A 162 -10.06 -3.04 -2.07
CA TYR A 162 -9.33 -3.73 -3.14
C TYR A 162 -10.07 -4.98 -3.64
N LYS A 163 -10.57 -5.83 -2.72
CA LYS A 163 -11.36 -7.01 -3.07
C LYS A 163 -12.59 -6.64 -3.93
N ASP A 164 -13.36 -5.64 -3.51
CA ASP A 164 -14.52 -5.12 -4.23
C ASP A 164 -14.14 -4.65 -5.65
N LEU A 165 -13.02 -3.96 -5.80
CA LEU A 165 -12.54 -3.53 -7.12
C LEU A 165 -12.23 -4.71 -8.05
N VAL A 166 -11.54 -5.74 -7.54
CA VAL A 166 -11.19 -6.93 -8.31
C VAL A 166 -12.44 -7.70 -8.71
N GLU A 167 -13.42 -7.83 -7.81
CA GLU A 167 -14.70 -8.49 -8.10
C GLU A 167 -15.50 -7.75 -9.19
N GLN A 168 -15.43 -6.42 -9.21
CA GLN A 168 -16.10 -5.59 -10.22
C GLN A 168 -15.35 -5.54 -11.57
N ASN A 169 -14.04 -5.83 -11.59
CA ASN A 169 -13.17 -5.67 -12.76
C ASN A 169 -12.23 -6.88 -12.94
N PRO A 170 -12.78 -8.10 -13.13
CA PRO A 170 -11.99 -9.33 -13.14
C PRO A 170 -11.02 -9.46 -14.32
N ASP A 171 -11.21 -8.68 -15.39
CA ASP A 171 -10.37 -8.64 -16.58
C ASP A 171 -9.08 -7.82 -16.38
N VAL A 172 -9.03 -6.97 -15.35
CA VAL A 172 -7.86 -6.11 -15.10
C VAL A 172 -6.71 -6.91 -14.47
N ILE A 173 -6.98 -7.89 -13.60
CA ILE A 173 -5.96 -8.58 -12.80
C ILE A 173 -6.08 -10.10 -12.88
#